data_AF-S4PRY3-F1
#
_entry.id   AF-S4PRY3-F1
#
_cell.length_a   1.000
_cell.length_b   1.000
_cell.length_c   1.000
_cell.angle_alpha   90.00
_cell.angle_beta   90.00
_cell.angle_gamma   90.00
#
_symmetry.space_group_name_H-M   'P 1'
#
loop_
_entity.id
_entity.type
_entity.pdbx_description
1 polymer ?
#
loop_
_entity_poly.entity_id
_entity_poly.type
_entity_poly.pdbx_seq_one_letter_code
_entity_poly.pdbx_strand_id
1 'polypeptide(L)'
;YTITKFRENLCIQLMDLQQRRATDPVVTKHEFGKNPLTDHRNRLIRRKCIHCYESLRQEGKSSVEAKKLTKKTSTVCLTCPTKPSVCASCFANKHSK
;
A
#
# COMPACT_ATOMS: atom_id res chain seq x y z
N TYR A 1 35.22 13.07 24.69
CA TYR A 1 34.15 13.01 23.67
C TYR A 1 33.97 14.42 23.14
N THR A 2 34.25 14.68 21.85
CA THR A 2 34.23 16.03 21.27
C THR A 2 33.02 16.20 20.35
N ILE A 3 32.51 17.42 20.25
CA ILE A 3 31.34 17.75 19.41
C ILE A 3 31.55 17.36 17.93
N THR A 4 32.80 17.36 17.46
CA THR A 4 33.19 16.94 16.11
C THR A 4 32.89 15.46 15.86
N LYS A 5 33.30 14.57 16.79
CA LYS A 5 33.03 13.13 16.69
C LYS A 5 31.53 12.82 16.73
N PHE A 6 30.76 13.62 17.47
CA PHE A 6 29.30 13.49 17.49
C PHE A 6 28.69 13.85 16.13
N ARG A 7 29.13 14.96 15.52
CA ARG A 7 28.65 15.38 14.20
C ARG A 7 29.02 14.38 13.10
N GLU A 8 30.24 13.85 13.13
CA GLU A 8 30.70 12.82 12.20
C GLU A 8 29.84 11.55 12.29
N ASN A 9 29.60 11.06 13.50
CA ASN A 9 28.73 9.89 13.71
C ASN A 9 27.28 10.13 13.28
N LEU A 10 26.75 11.34 13.51
CA LEU A 10 25.41 11.71 13.07
C LEU A 10 25.31 11.69 11.53
N CYS A 11 26.31 12.24 10.83
CA CYS A 11 26.35 12.22 9.37
C CYS A 11 26.41 10.79 8.82
N ILE A 12 27.23 9.91 9.39
CA ILE A 12 27.33 8.50 8.98
C ILE A 12 25.98 7.79 9.16
N GLN A 13 25.32 7.99 10.30
CA GLN A 13 24.01 7.39 10.57
C GLN A 13 22.93 7.89 9.59
N LEU A 14 22.90 9.20 9.29
CA LEU A 14 21.92 9.77 8.37
C LEU A 14 22.16 9.33 6.92
N MET A 15 23.41 9.21 6.48
CA MET A 15 23.74 8.76 5.12
C MET A 15 23.49 7.25 4.92
N ASP A 16 23.81 6.42 5.90
CA ASP A 16 23.52 4.97 5.85
C ASP A 16 21.99 4.72 5.82
N LEU A 17 21.20 5.56 6.49
CA LEU A 17 19.74 5.54 6.41
C LEU A 17 19.18 5.97 5.04
N GLN A 18 19.89 6.84 4.31
CA GLN A 18 19.51 7.23 2.94
C GLN A 18 19.88 6.13 1.93
N GLN A 19 21.05 5.51 2.05
CA GLN A 19 21.48 4.42 1.16
C GLN A 19 20.57 3.18 1.29
N ARG A 20 20.14 2.82 2.51
CA ARG A 20 19.20 1.71 2.73
C ARG A 20 17.80 1.93 2.13
N ARG A 21 17.44 3.17 1.77
CA ARG A 21 16.15 3.46 1.11
C ARG A 21 16.20 3.30 -0.40
N ALA A 22 17.38 3.15 -0.99
CA ALA A 22 17.56 2.81 -2.40
C ALA A 22 17.72 1.29 -2.55
N THR A 23 16.73 0.52 -2.11
CA THR A 23 16.60 -0.85 -2.63
C THR A 23 16.11 -0.75 -4.06
N ASP A 24 16.89 -1.29 -5.00
CA ASP A 24 16.48 -1.46 -6.40
C ASP A 24 15.05 -1.98 -6.48
N PRO A 25 14.23 -1.53 -7.46
CA PRO A 25 12.91 -2.08 -7.66
C PRO A 25 13.10 -3.52 -8.14
N VAL A 26 13.09 -4.48 -7.20
CA VAL A 26 12.88 -5.87 -7.54
C VAL A 26 11.55 -5.88 -8.27
N VAL A 27 11.58 -6.16 -9.58
CA VAL A 27 10.40 -6.33 -10.43
C VAL A 27 9.69 -7.58 -9.94
N THR A 28 9.03 -7.45 -8.80
CA THR A 28 8.23 -8.47 -8.17
C THR A 28 6.93 -8.41 -8.93
N LYS A 29 6.72 -9.38 -9.83
CA LYS A 29 5.43 -9.57 -10.50
C LYS A 29 4.36 -9.52 -9.42
N HIS A 30 3.51 -8.51 -9.50
CA HIS A 30 2.52 -8.34 -8.46
C HIS A 30 1.48 -9.45 -8.56
N GLU A 31 1.14 -10.06 -7.43
CA GLU A 31 0.17 -11.16 -7.39
C GLU A 31 -1.18 -10.67 -6.89
N PHE A 32 -2.22 -10.94 -7.66
CA PHE A 32 -3.61 -10.65 -7.31
C PHE A 32 -4.26 -11.87 -6.70
N GLY A 33 -4.60 -11.80 -5.41
CA GLY A 33 -5.12 -12.94 -4.65
C GLY A 33 -6.33 -12.59 -3.80
N LYS A 34 -6.92 -13.62 -3.18
CA LYS A 34 -7.96 -13.44 -2.16
C LYS A 34 -7.34 -12.94 -0.86
N ASN A 35 -8.10 -12.15 -0.11
CA ASN A 35 -7.72 -11.69 1.21
C ASN A 35 -7.52 -12.91 2.13
N PRO A 36 -6.36 -13.10 2.76
CA PRO A 36 -6.15 -14.22 3.68
C PRO A 36 -6.97 -14.10 4.98
N LEU A 37 -7.51 -12.91 5.27
CA LEU A 37 -8.24 -12.66 6.52
C LEU A 37 -9.69 -13.16 6.46
N THR A 38 -10.06 -13.94 7.46
CA THR A 38 -11.43 -14.39 7.73
C THR A 38 -11.97 -13.79 9.03
N ASP A 39 -13.28 -13.60 9.07
CA ASP A 39 -14.02 -13.15 10.26
C ASP A 39 -14.17 -14.29 11.28
N HIS A 40 -14.66 -14.01 12.50
CA HIS A 40 -14.92 -14.99 13.57
C HIS A 40 -15.83 -16.15 13.14
N ARG A 41 -16.63 -15.97 12.09
CA ARG A 41 -17.50 -16.99 11.48
C ARG A 41 -16.84 -17.71 10.29
N ASN A 42 -15.53 -17.62 10.17
CA ASN A 42 -14.74 -18.15 9.06
C ASN A 42 -15.16 -17.65 7.65
N ARG A 43 -15.68 -16.42 7.57
CA ARG A 43 -16.10 -15.79 6.31
C ARG A 43 -15.04 -14.83 5.80
N LEU A 44 -14.80 -14.82 4.50
CA LEU A 44 -13.82 -13.95 3.85
C LEU A 44 -14.10 -12.46 4.10
N ILE A 45 -13.14 -11.73 4.67
CA ILE A 45 -13.30 -10.30 4.95
C ILE A 45 -13.21 -9.50 3.64
N ARG A 46 -14.28 -8.78 3.33
CA ARG A 46 -14.36 -7.87 2.17
C ARG A 46 -14.10 -6.43 2.60
N ARG A 47 -13.10 -5.79 2.01
CA ARG A 47 -12.72 -4.39 2.26
C ARG A 47 -13.01 -3.55 1.03
N LYS A 48 -13.00 -2.22 1.16
CA LYS A 48 -13.22 -1.33 0.02
C LYS A 48 -11.94 -1.23 -0.81
N CYS A 49 -12.09 -1.13 -2.12
CA CYS A 49 -10.94 -0.87 -2.97
C CYS A 49 -10.38 0.53 -2.69
N ILE A 50 -9.08 0.61 -2.35
CA ILE A 50 -8.43 1.88 -2.03
C ILE A 50 -8.47 2.87 -3.20
N HIS A 51 -8.19 2.40 -4.41
CA HIS A 51 -8.11 3.26 -5.59
C HIS A 51 -9.48 3.73 -6.06
N CYS A 52 -10.50 2.87 -6.00
CA CYS A 52 -11.86 3.31 -6.28
C CYS A 52 -12.32 4.38 -5.28
N TYR A 53 -11.97 4.23 -4.00
CA TYR A 53 -12.28 5.24 -3.00
C TYR A 53 -11.56 6.56 -3.28
N GLU A 54 -10.26 6.51 -3.59
CA GLU A 54 -9.46 7.68 -3.94
C GLU A 54 -10.00 8.40 -5.18
N SER A 55 -10.34 7.68 -6.26
CA SER A 55 -10.93 8.28 -7.46
C SER A 55 -12.24 9.00 -7.15
N LEU A 56 -13.12 8.39 -6.34
CA LEU A 56 -14.37 9.03 -5.93
C LEU A 56 -14.12 10.28 -5.07
N ARG A 57 -13.06 10.30 -4.26
CA ARG A 57 -12.65 11.48 -3.49
C ARG A 57 -12.08 12.58 -4.38
N GLN A 58 -11.34 12.23 -5.43
CA GLN A 58 -10.83 13.16 -6.42
C GLN A 58 -11.94 13.77 -7.29
N GLU A 59 -13.00 13.03 -7.56
CA GLU A 59 -14.23 13.51 -8.21
C GLU A 59 -15.05 14.49 -7.36
N GLY A 60 -14.60 14.83 -6.14
CA GLY A 60 -15.27 15.78 -5.26
C GLY A 60 -16.33 15.18 -4.33
N LYS A 61 -16.47 13.85 -4.28
CA LYS A 61 -17.46 13.21 -3.41
C LYS A 61 -17.05 13.30 -1.94
N SER A 62 -18.03 13.48 -1.06
CA SER A 62 -17.80 13.47 0.37
C SER A 62 -17.28 12.11 0.84
N SER A 63 -16.61 12.05 2.01
CA SER A 63 -16.07 10.80 2.57
C SER A 63 -17.18 9.73 2.74
N VAL A 64 -18.39 10.16 3.11
CA VAL A 64 -19.54 9.28 3.31
C VAL A 64 -20.05 8.73 1.97
N GLU A 65 -20.21 9.58 0.97
CA GLU A 65 -20.66 9.18 -0.37
C GLU A 65 -19.64 8.30 -1.08
N ALA A 66 -18.36 8.68 -1.05
CA ALA A 66 -17.28 7.89 -1.60
C ALA A 66 -17.26 6.50 -0.94
N LYS A 67 -17.41 6.43 0.39
CA LYS A 67 -17.57 5.16 1.11
C LYS A 67 -18.77 4.36 0.57
N LYS A 68 -19.95 4.96 0.37
CA LYS A 68 -21.15 4.24 -0.07
C LYS A 68 -21.00 3.69 -1.49
N LEU A 69 -20.39 4.46 -2.39
CA LEU A 69 -20.23 4.11 -3.80
C LEU A 69 -19.05 3.18 -4.08
N THR A 70 -18.05 3.15 -3.20
CA THR A 70 -16.87 2.31 -3.41
C THR A 70 -17.24 0.83 -3.33
N LYS A 71 -16.85 0.07 -4.36
CA LYS A 71 -17.02 -1.39 -4.41
C LYS A 71 -16.23 -2.08 -3.28
N LYS A 72 -16.87 -3.04 -2.61
CA LYS A 72 -16.21 -3.95 -1.67
C LYS A 72 -15.60 -5.12 -2.44
N THR A 73 -14.34 -5.40 -2.18
CA THR A 73 -13.56 -6.46 -2.81
C THR A 73 -13.09 -7.45 -1.75
N SER A 74 -13.02 -8.71 -2.15
CA SER A 74 -12.40 -9.78 -1.36
C SER A 74 -10.95 -10.02 -1.75
N THR A 75 -10.40 -9.18 -2.62
CA THR A 75 -9.12 -9.36 -3.29
C THR A 75 -8.11 -8.30 -2.86
N VAL A 76 -6.85 -8.69 -2.83
CA VAL A 76 -5.70 -7.90 -2.39
C VAL A 76 -4.52 -8.11 -3.33
N CYS A 77 -3.59 -7.17 -3.34
CA CYS A 77 -2.26 -7.39 -3.91
C CYS A 77 -1.37 -8.04 -2.85
N LEU A 78 -0.89 -9.27 -3.08
CA LEU A 78 -0.15 -10.06 -2.10
C LEU A 78 1.32 -9.63 -1.97
N THR A 79 1.86 -9.03 -3.02
CA THR A 79 3.25 -8.57 -3.11
C THR A 79 3.48 -7.16 -2.58
N CYS A 80 2.46 -6.29 -2.60
CA CYS A 80 2.62 -4.96 -2.04
C CYS A 80 2.86 -5.02 -0.52
N PRO A 81 3.79 -4.22 0.03
CA PRO A 81 4.12 -4.25 1.45
C PRO A 81 2.91 -3.93 2.35
N THR A 82 1.99 -3.10 1.85
CA THR A 82 0.76 -2.70 2.54
C THR A 82 -0.42 -3.65 2.31
N LYS A 83 -0.26 -4.68 1.48
CA LYS A 83 -1.31 -5.63 1.06
C LYS A 83 -2.66 -4.94 0.79
N PRO A 84 -2.70 -3.94 -0.12
CA PRO A 84 -3.86 -3.10 -0.30
C PRO A 84 -5.02 -3.90 -0.87
N SER A 85 -6.23 -3.60 -0.38
CA SER A 85 -7.46 -4.15 -0.94
C SER A 85 -7.77 -3.45 -2.26
N VAL A 86 -7.78 -4.23 -3.35
CA VAL A 86 -7.92 -3.72 -4.72
C VAL A 86 -8.89 -4.58 -5.52
N CYS A 87 -9.68 -3.96 -6.40
CA CYS A 87 -10.51 -4.70 -7.37
C CYS A 87 -9.66 -5.14 -8.56
N ALA A 88 -10.16 -6.09 -9.35
CA ALA A 88 -9.45 -6.61 -10.52
C ALA A 88 -9.10 -5.50 -11.53
N SER A 89 -10.01 -4.53 -11.75
CA SER A 89 -9.76 -3.41 -12.67
C SER A 89 -8.68 -2.47 -12.18
N CYS A 90 -8.70 -2.10 -10.89
CA CYS A 90 -7.66 -1.25 -10.32
C CYS A 90 -6.32 -1.97 -10.21
N PHE A 91 -6.33 -3.28 -9.96
CA PHE A 91 -5.12 -4.09 -9.98
C PHE A 91 -4.49 -4.08 -11.37
N ALA A 92 -5.27 -4.37 -12.41
CA ALA A 92 -4.80 -4.29 -13.80
C ALA A 92 -4.24 -2.91 -14.11
N ASN A 93 -4.96 -1.82 -13.81
CA ASN A 93 -4.49 -0.46 -14.13
C ASN A 93 -3.23 -0.03 -13.38
N LYS A 94 -3.02 -0.50 -12.15
CA LYS A 94 -1.89 -0.07 -11.30
C LYS A 94 -0.67 -1.00 -11.38
N HIS A 95 -0.86 -2.25 -11.79
CA HIS A 95 0.19 -3.27 -11.92
C HIS A 95 0.38 -3.77 -13.36
N SER A 96 -0.13 -3.04 -14.37
CA SER A 96 0.00 -3.34 -15.82
C SER A 96 1.38 -3.01 -16.42
N LYS A 97 2.41 -2.75 -15.61
CA LYS A 97 3.77 -2.45 -16.10
C LYS A 97 4.79 -3.37 -15.46
#